data_AF-A0A7X9JLH3-F1
#
_entry.id   AF-A0A7X9JLH3-F1
#
_cell.length_a   1.000
_cell.length_b   1.000
_cell.length_c   1.000
_cell.angle_alpha   90.00
_cell.angle_beta   90.00
_cell.angle_gamma   90.00
#
_symmetry.space_group_name_H-M   'P 1'
#
loop_
_entity.id
_entity.type
_entity.pdbx_description
1 polymer ?
#
loop_
_entity_poly.entity_id
_entity_poly.type
_entity_poly.pdbx_seq_one_letter_code
_entity_poly.pdbx_strand_id
1 'polypeptide(L)'
;SVGGMGINLVNRTFTHETGHYFNLYHPFQNLMFGLLPASSGCPSFLAPNGDEVDDTPPVAAATQNTSLSCFTPGSINTCNQDNPDEPDMIENYMDYQFGYCTNIFTNGQKARMDATLMNDRRTLWSKENLIATGVLDTAYHPMCAPIADFHPSSYYVCVGDAVTFYDNSYNGVVENRTWSFPGGTASSTTDPNPSVTYAAAGTYDVTLTVNNATGSDSKTKTALIHVIDPSNNPYVPLVEGFETGLNSNWYTINDNGNGWQVSDTASATGTKSIRILNFSGNAPNSIDAFCSNGYNLNSLTTAVPLKLKFKYAYAGKVIPGSLGLTENDTAYDKLKILVSTNCGRTWVQKWSKMNEALQTAAAPTQNSFKPTANDWRADSVNIHIYLSQHQTNFQFKFEFQSNGGNNIYIDDINIDNGTYTGMNEFSRDMIDMNIFPNPMNNSSTLSFNLPEDNFTTIDVYDVLGNKVLTLDNKLLNAGIHYYQLSRNDFNASGSYFIRITSGEFSFVKQFMVE
;
A
#
# COMPACT_ATOMS: atom_id res chain seq x y z
N SER A 1 -29.47 5.53 20.78
CA SER A 1 -29.67 5.05 19.41
C SER A 1 -28.68 5.77 18.52
N VAL A 2 -27.75 5.05 17.90
CA VAL A 2 -26.86 5.60 16.86
C VAL A 2 -27.78 6.02 15.71
N GLY A 3 -28.11 7.30 15.66
CA GLY A 3 -29.08 7.85 14.71
C GLY A 3 -28.50 7.83 13.31
N GLY A 4 -28.92 6.85 12.51
CA GLY A 4 -29.02 6.99 11.06
C GLY A 4 -27.74 6.84 10.23
N MET A 5 -26.57 6.55 10.82
CA MET A 5 -25.38 6.25 10.02
C MET A 5 -25.37 4.77 9.64
N GLY A 6 -25.65 4.47 8.37
CA GLY A 6 -25.58 3.12 7.85
C GLY A 6 -24.17 2.53 8.04
N ILE A 7 -24.10 1.29 8.50
CA ILE A 7 -22.89 0.47 8.44
C ILE A 7 -22.54 0.31 6.95
N ASN A 8 -21.70 1.18 6.42
CA ASN A 8 -21.17 1.07 5.06
C ASN A 8 -19.67 0.75 5.13
N LEU A 9 -19.20 -0.02 4.15
CA LEU A 9 -17.86 -0.64 3.98
C LEU A 9 -16.64 0.31 4.02
N VAL A 10 -16.87 1.58 4.32
CA VAL A 10 -15.89 2.67 4.29
C VAL A 10 -15.65 3.23 5.70
N ASN A 11 -16.50 2.89 6.67
CA ASN A 11 -16.43 3.42 8.02
C ASN A 11 -15.81 2.40 8.99
N ARG A 12 -14.93 2.86 9.90
CA ARG A 12 -14.23 2.00 10.88
C ARG A 12 -15.09 1.69 12.11
N THR A 13 -16.42 1.57 11.91
CA THR A 13 -17.40 1.43 12.99
C THR A 13 -17.10 0.25 13.91
N PHE A 14 -16.73 -0.92 13.39
CA PHE A 14 -16.38 -2.05 14.25
C PHE A 14 -15.18 -1.76 15.17
N THR A 15 -14.13 -1.14 14.62
CA THR A 15 -12.95 -0.72 15.40
C THR A 15 -13.32 0.33 16.44
N HIS A 16 -14.13 1.33 16.07
CA HIS A 16 -14.66 2.36 16.97
C HIS A 16 -15.45 1.77 18.14
N GLU A 17 -16.44 0.92 17.86
CA GLU A 17 -17.26 0.27 18.88
C GLU A 17 -16.44 -0.69 19.77
N THR A 18 -15.37 -1.27 19.22
CA THR A 18 -14.40 -2.08 20.00
C THR A 18 -13.66 -1.22 21.02
N GLY A 19 -13.32 0.03 20.69
CA GLY A 19 -12.76 0.99 21.64
C GLY A 19 -13.70 1.25 22.83
N HIS A 20 -14.99 1.50 22.57
CA HIS A 20 -15.99 1.63 23.64
C HIS A 20 -16.14 0.35 24.47
N TYR A 21 -16.13 -0.81 23.82
CA TYR A 21 -16.20 -2.10 24.52
C TYR A 21 -15.06 -2.26 25.55
N PHE A 22 -13.89 -1.71 25.24
CA PHE A 22 -12.70 -1.64 26.11
C PHE A 22 -12.53 -0.30 26.83
N ASN A 23 -13.64 0.37 27.11
CA ASN A 23 -13.72 1.55 28.00
C ASN A 23 -12.97 2.79 27.49
N LEU A 24 -12.90 3.00 26.17
CA LEU A 24 -12.48 4.27 25.59
C LEU A 24 -13.66 5.23 25.46
N TYR A 25 -13.40 6.50 25.74
CA TYR A 25 -14.29 7.62 25.43
C TYR A 25 -13.91 8.24 24.10
N HIS A 26 -14.81 9.07 23.56
CA HIS A 26 -14.48 9.90 22.42
C HIS A 26 -13.56 11.05 22.84
N PRO A 27 -12.66 11.55 21.97
CA PRO A 27 -11.82 12.72 22.24
C PRO A 27 -12.62 14.00 22.53
N PHE A 28 -13.88 14.05 22.06
CA PHE A 28 -14.82 15.14 22.30
C PHE A 28 -15.75 14.92 23.51
N GLN A 29 -15.51 13.87 24.30
CA GLN A 29 -16.20 13.67 25.57
C GLN A 29 -15.37 14.23 26.72
N ASN A 30 -16.09 14.72 27.73
CA ASN A 30 -15.47 15.15 28.97
C ASN A 30 -16.39 14.82 30.15
N LEU A 31 -15.84 14.08 31.11
CA LEU A 31 -16.60 13.60 32.26
C LEU A 31 -16.62 14.66 33.36
N MET A 32 -17.70 15.43 33.41
CA MET A 32 -17.98 16.37 34.50
C MET A 32 -18.50 15.61 35.72
N PHE A 33 -17.65 15.39 36.74
CA PHE A 33 -17.99 14.87 38.08
C PHE A 33 -19.21 13.90 38.13
N GLY A 34 -19.24 12.92 37.23
CA GLY A 34 -20.21 11.83 37.20
C GLY A 34 -21.69 12.19 36.99
N LEU A 35 -22.08 13.41 36.55
CA LEU A 35 -23.51 13.76 36.52
C LEU A 35 -24.09 14.24 35.17
N LEU A 36 -23.31 14.74 34.20
CA LEU A 36 -23.78 15.03 32.84
C LEU A 36 -22.60 14.97 31.84
N PRO A 37 -22.73 14.36 30.65
CA PRO A 37 -21.69 14.46 29.63
C PRO A 37 -21.57 15.93 29.19
N ALA A 38 -20.40 16.54 29.38
CA ALA A 38 -20.14 17.84 28.78
C ALA A 38 -20.13 17.67 27.26
N SER A 39 -20.75 18.60 26.55
CA SER A 39 -20.89 18.57 25.08
C SER A 39 -19.59 18.86 24.33
N SER A 40 -18.44 18.89 25.02
CA SER A 40 -17.13 19.24 24.49
C SER A 40 -16.01 18.56 25.25
N GLY A 41 -14.99 18.08 24.53
CA GLY A 41 -13.76 17.50 25.07
C GLY A 41 -12.79 18.55 25.62
N CYS A 42 -12.93 19.82 25.23
CA CYS A 42 -11.99 20.86 25.64
C CYS A 42 -11.95 21.01 27.18
N PRO A 43 -10.74 21.18 27.77
CA PRO A 43 -10.59 21.34 29.20
C PRO A 43 -11.37 22.56 29.72
N SER A 44 -12.08 22.39 30.83
CA SER A 44 -12.73 23.48 31.55
C SER A 44 -12.58 23.29 33.05
N PHE A 45 -12.84 24.34 33.84
CA PHE A 45 -12.78 24.26 35.30
C PHE A 45 -13.66 23.14 35.88
N LEU A 46 -14.81 22.86 35.25
CA LEU A 46 -15.75 21.84 35.72
C LEU A 46 -15.46 20.45 35.15
N ALA A 47 -14.67 20.38 34.08
CA ALA A 47 -14.41 19.16 33.33
C ALA A 47 -12.96 19.24 32.80
N PRO A 48 -11.95 18.94 33.63
CA PRO A 48 -10.55 19.15 33.27
C PRO A 48 -9.92 17.98 32.50
N ASN A 49 -10.55 16.81 32.50
CA ASN A 49 -9.86 15.56 32.18
C ASN A 49 -10.13 15.03 30.76
N GLY A 50 -10.94 15.69 29.94
CA GLY A 50 -11.24 15.24 28.56
C GLY A 50 -11.71 13.78 28.52
N ASP A 51 -11.10 12.99 27.63
CA ASP A 51 -11.34 11.55 27.50
C ASP A 51 -10.57 10.70 28.53
N GLU A 52 -9.88 11.33 29.48
CA GLU A 52 -8.99 10.76 30.50
C GLU A 52 -7.81 9.95 29.93
N VAL A 53 -7.31 10.33 28.75
CA VAL A 53 -6.10 9.76 28.15
C VAL A 53 -5.12 10.86 27.76
N ASP A 54 -4.01 10.98 28.49
CA ASP A 54 -3.04 12.09 28.36
C ASP A 54 -2.47 12.32 26.95
N ASP A 55 -2.33 11.28 26.12
CA ASP A 55 -1.79 11.37 24.76
C ASP A 55 -2.88 11.47 23.67
N THR A 56 -4.13 11.75 24.07
CA THR A 56 -5.24 12.04 23.15
C THR A 56 -5.62 13.52 23.30
N PRO A 57 -5.21 14.39 22.34
CA PRO A 57 -5.59 15.79 22.36
C PRO A 57 -7.13 15.95 22.42
N PRO A 58 -7.65 16.83 23.29
CA PRO A 58 -9.07 17.05 23.44
C PRO A 58 -9.66 17.70 22.20
N VAL A 59 -10.89 17.32 21.84
CA VAL A 59 -11.58 17.86 20.66
C VAL A 59 -12.87 18.57 21.10
N ALA A 60 -13.19 19.73 20.52
CA ALA A 60 -14.34 20.51 20.97
C ALA A 60 -15.68 19.84 20.67
N ALA A 61 -15.77 19.12 19.55
CA ALA A 61 -16.94 18.36 19.11
C ALA A 61 -16.51 17.30 18.10
N ALA A 62 -17.33 16.28 17.88
CA ALA A 62 -17.04 15.24 16.90
C ALA A 62 -16.71 15.81 15.51
N THR A 63 -15.64 15.35 14.89
CA THR A 63 -15.22 15.78 13.55
C THR A 63 -16.18 15.21 12.50
N GLN A 64 -17.25 15.92 12.21
CA GLN A 64 -18.25 15.50 11.22
C GLN A 64 -17.82 15.92 9.80
N ASN A 65 -16.94 15.14 9.19
CA ASN A 65 -16.69 15.25 7.76
C ASN A 65 -17.83 14.57 6.98
N THR A 66 -18.32 15.19 5.91
CA THR A 66 -19.33 14.59 5.02
C THR A 66 -18.76 14.11 3.67
N SER A 67 -17.43 14.22 3.50
CA SER A 67 -16.63 13.72 2.37
C SER A 67 -15.69 12.58 2.82
N LEU A 68 -15.33 11.66 1.92
CA LEU A 68 -14.26 10.66 2.10
C LEU A 68 -12.87 11.29 2.01
N SER A 69 -12.75 12.54 1.55
CA SER A 69 -11.48 13.26 1.55
C SER A 69 -11.08 13.56 2.99
N CYS A 70 -9.93 13.06 3.40
CA CYS A 70 -9.45 13.29 4.75
C CYS A 70 -9.07 14.74 4.97
N PHE A 71 -9.42 15.29 6.14
CA PHE A 71 -8.72 16.47 6.63
C PHE A 71 -7.24 16.14 6.80
N THR A 72 -6.38 17.12 6.51
CA THR A 72 -4.94 16.95 6.65
C THR A 72 -4.60 16.81 8.15
N PRO A 73 -3.79 15.82 8.55
CA PRO A 73 -3.30 15.71 9.92
C PRO A 73 -2.74 17.04 10.43
N GLY A 74 -3.17 17.46 11.62
CA GLY A 74 -2.73 18.71 12.23
C GLY A 74 -3.37 20.00 11.68
N SER A 75 -4.30 19.91 10.72
CA SER A 75 -4.94 21.09 10.13
C SER A 75 -6.09 21.67 10.97
N ILE A 76 -6.56 20.91 11.97
CA ILE A 76 -7.66 21.30 12.86
C ILE A 76 -7.11 21.30 14.28
N ASN A 77 -7.42 22.35 15.02
CA ASN A 77 -7.19 22.46 16.45
C ASN A 77 -8.39 23.22 17.03
N THR A 78 -9.34 22.49 17.60
CA THR A 78 -10.58 23.06 18.14
C THR A 78 -10.47 23.40 19.63
N CYS A 79 -9.50 22.83 20.35
CA CYS A 79 -9.21 23.13 21.74
C CYS A 79 -7.81 23.74 21.86
N ASN A 80 -7.70 25.07 21.91
CA ASN A 80 -6.41 25.79 21.94
C ASN A 80 -5.97 26.21 23.36
N GLN A 81 -6.46 25.52 24.38
CA GLN A 81 -6.25 25.85 25.81
C GLN A 81 -5.74 24.66 26.62
N ASP A 82 -5.50 23.54 25.96
CA ASP A 82 -4.82 22.37 26.49
C ASP A 82 -3.31 22.63 26.64
N ASN A 83 -2.63 21.72 27.34
CA ASN A 83 -1.22 21.86 27.65
C ASN A 83 -0.54 20.47 27.69
N PRO A 84 0.30 20.13 26.70
CA PRO A 84 0.66 20.95 25.53
C PRO A 84 -0.54 21.23 24.60
N ASP A 85 -0.50 22.36 23.88
CA ASP A 85 -1.46 22.71 22.83
C ASP A 85 -1.14 21.90 21.57
N GLU A 86 -1.91 20.83 21.36
CA GLU A 86 -1.72 19.89 20.26
C GLU A 86 -2.93 19.91 19.32
N PRO A 87 -2.75 19.73 18.02
CA PRO A 87 -3.88 19.71 17.10
C PRO A 87 -4.80 18.51 17.34
N ASP A 88 -6.05 18.65 16.92
CA ASP A 88 -7.07 17.61 17.01
C ASP A 88 -6.56 16.33 16.32
N MET A 89 -6.60 15.21 17.03
CA MET A 89 -6.21 13.91 16.50
C MET A 89 -7.34 13.29 15.69
N ILE A 90 -7.62 13.88 14.54
CA ILE A 90 -8.72 13.51 13.65
C ILE A 90 -8.58 12.09 13.04
N GLU A 91 -7.37 11.51 13.06
CA GLU A 91 -7.12 10.12 12.65
C GLU A 91 -7.53 9.09 13.72
N ASN A 92 -7.92 9.55 14.91
CA ASN A 92 -8.25 8.67 16.02
C ASN A 92 -9.53 7.88 15.72
N TYR A 93 -9.50 6.56 15.94
CA TYR A 93 -10.68 5.71 15.76
C TYR A 93 -11.87 6.11 16.65
N MET A 94 -11.63 6.83 17.74
CA MET A 94 -12.67 7.29 18.67
C MET A 94 -13.27 8.65 18.28
N ASP A 95 -12.86 9.27 17.16
CA ASP A 95 -13.56 10.40 16.55
C ASP A 95 -14.59 9.93 15.51
N TYR A 96 -15.43 10.83 14.99
CA TYR A 96 -16.45 10.56 13.97
C TYR A 96 -16.05 11.02 12.56
N GLN A 97 -14.76 11.14 12.27
CA GLN A 97 -14.32 11.45 10.91
C GLN A 97 -14.78 10.36 9.93
N PHE A 98 -15.43 10.78 8.86
CA PHE A 98 -15.91 9.90 7.80
C PHE A 98 -14.77 9.44 6.88
N GLY A 99 -14.90 8.23 6.34
CA GLY A 99 -13.99 7.69 5.33
C GLY A 99 -12.82 6.86 5.89
N TYR A 100 -11.74 6.76 5.10
CA TYR A 100 -10.56 5.94 5.40
C TYR A 100 -9.57 6.57 6.39
N CYS A 101 -9.92 7.71 6.97
CA CYS A 101 -8.99 8.62 7.62
C CYS A 101 -8.64 8.18 9.03
N THR A 102 -9.60 7.58 9.75
CA THR A 102 -9.33 7.03 11.07
C THR A 102 -8.45 5.79 10.95
N ASN A 103 -7.28 5.81 11.59
CA ASN A 103 -6.29 4.75 11.48
C ASN A 103 -5.50 4.46 12.76
N ILE A 104 -5.73 5.22 13.86
CA ILE A 104 -4.91 5.12 15.07
C ILE A 104 -5.73 5.00 16.36
N PHE A 105 -5.20 4.19 17.28
CA PHE A 105 -5.40 4.36 18.72
C PHE A 105 -4.09 4.84 19.32
N THR A 106 -4.15 5.79 20.24
CA THR A 106 -2.96 6.29 20.95
C THR A 106 -2.36 5.22 21.85
N ASN A 107 -1.16 5.46 22.38
CA ASN A 107 -0.55 4.50 23.30
C ASN A 107 -1.26 4.50 24.66
N GLY A 108 -1.73 5.66 25.12
CA GLY A 108 -2.56 5.77 26.32
C GLY A 108 -3.91 5.07 26.16
N GLN A 109 -4.56 5.18 25.00
CA GLN A 109 -5.79 4.45 24.70
C GLN A 109 -5.54 2.93 24.74
N LYS A 110 -4.44 2.43 24.16
CA LYS A 110 -4.07 1.00 24.27
C LYS A 110 -3.86 0.58 25.73
N ALA A 111 -3.16 1.39 26.53
CA ALA A 111 -2.94 1.11 27.94
C ALA A 111 -4.26 1.04 28.72
N ARG A 112 -5.24 1.89 28.41
CA ARG A 112 -6.57 1.86 29.01
C ARG A 112 -7.38 0.63 28.58
N MET A 113 -7.30 0.25 27.31
CA MET A 113 -7.90 -0.98 26.81
C MET A 113 -7.29 -2.21 27.51
N ASP A 114 -5.96 -2.25 27.68
CA ASP A 114 -5.26 -3.30 28.42
C ASP A 114 -5.69 -3.33 29.90
N ALA A 115 -5.79 -2.18 30.55
CA ALA A 115 -6.27 -2.10 31.94
C ALA A 115 -7.69 -2.65 32.08
N THR A 116 -8.58 -2.34 31.13
CA THR A 116 -9.95 -2.86 31.09
C THR A 116 -9.96 -4.37 30.84
N LEU A 117 -9.11 -4.86 29.92
CA LEU A 117 -8.92 -6.29 29.66
C LEU A 117 -8.44 -7.04 30.90
N MET A 118 -7.51 -6.46 31.66
CA MET A 118 -6.91 -7.08 32.85
C MET A 118 -7.85 -7.07 34.06
N ASN A 119 -8.79 -6.13 34.12
CA ASN A 119 -9.72 -5.97 35.24
C ASN A 119 -11.17 -6.36 34.85
N ASP A 120 -11.95 -5.42 34.33
CA ASP A 120 -13.40 -5.59 34.11
C ASP A 120 -13.75 -6.68 33.08
N ARG A 121 -12.85 -6.95 32.14
CA ARG A 121 -13.01 -7.95 31.08
C ARG A 121 -12.07 -9.14 31.25
N ARG A 122 -11.57 -9.39 32.47
CA ARG A 122 -10.66 -10.51 32.76
C ARG A 122 -11.23 -11.86 32.32
N THR A 123 -12.56 -12.03 32.32
CA THR A 123 -13.21 -13.26 31.86
C THR A 123 -12.92 -13.60 30.40
N LEU A 124 -12.55 -12.64 29.54
CA LEU A 124 -12.22 -12.95 28.15
C LEU A 124 -10.95 -13.81 27.99
N TRP A 125 -10.03 -13.77 28.95
CA TRP A 125 -8.73 -14.42 28.85
C TRP A 125 -8.26 -15.11 30.15
N SER A 126 -9.05 -15.04 31.22
CA SER A 126 -8.70 -15.72 32.46
C SER A 126 -8.55 -17.21 32.22
N LYS A 127 -7.51 -17.81 32.81
CA LYS A 127 -7.27 -19.25 32.70
C LYS A 127 -8.53 -20.05 33.04
N GLU A 128 -9.26 -19.63 34.07
CA GLU A 128 -10.51 -20.26 34.48
C GLU A 128 -11.58 -20.24 33.38
N ASN A 129 -11.78 -19.09 32.72
CA ASN A 129 -12.79 -18.99 31.66
C ASN A 129 -12.33 -19.65 30.36
N LEU A 130 -11.05 -19.58 30.05
CA LEU A 130 -10.49 -20.32 28.91
C LEU A 130 -10.61 -21.83 29.11
N ILE A 131 -10.49 -22.36 30.34
CA ILE A 131 -10.82 -23.76 30.63
C ILE A 131 -12.33 -24.00 30.47
N ALA A 132 -13.17 -23.15 31.07
CA ALA A 132 -14.63 -23.31 31.03
C ALA A 132 -15.23 -23.24 29.62
N THR A 133 -14.58 -22.49 28.72
CA THR A 133 -14.96 -22.36 27.30
C THR A 133 -14.26 -23.39 26.40
N GLY A 134 -13.45 -24.28 26.97
CA GLY A 134 -12.75 -25.34 26.22
C GLY A 134 -11.51 -24.88 25.45
N VAL A 135 -11.08 -23.62 25.59
CA VAL A 135 -9.85 -23.09 24.98
C VAL A 135 -8.58 -23.65 25.64
N LEU A 136 -8.60 -23.85 26.96
CA LEU A 136 -7.47 -24.41 27.73
C LEU A 136 -7.80 -25.75 28.40
N ASP A 137 -8.94 -26.37 28.10
CA ASP A 137 -9.26 -27.70 28.63
C ASP A 137 -8.40 -28.77 27.95
N THR A 138 -7.30 -29.17 28.60
CA THR A 138 -6.42 -30.26 28.14
C THR A 138 -6.94 -31.65 28.51
N ALA A 139 -8.01 -31.76 29.29
CA ALA A 139 -8.53 -33.02 29.83
C ALA A 139 -9.76 -33.53 29.06
N TYR A 140 -10.48 -32.66 28.36
CA TYR A 140 -11.61 -33.04 27.52
C TYR A 140 -11.66 -32.21 26.24
N HIS A 141 -10.83 -32.57 25.24
CA HIS A 141 -11.17 -32.21 23.87
C HIS A 141 -12.37 -33.09 23.49
N PRO A 142 -13.59 -32.56 23.26
CA PRO A 142 -14.54 -33.30 22.45
C PRO A 142 -13.78 -33.67 21.18
N MET A 143 -13.62 -34.97 20.94
CA MET A 143 -12.85 -35.40 19.79
C MET A 143 -13.65 -34.99 18.54
N CYS A 144 -13.26 -33.84 18.01
CA CYS A 144 -13.77 -33.30 16.77
C CYS A 144 -12.85 -33.78 15.66
N ALA A 145 -13.45 -34.05 14.49
CA ALA A 145 -12.66 -34.28 13.29
C ALA A 145 -11.83 -33.01 12.98
N PRO A 146 -10.53 -33.16 12.66
CA PRO A 146 -9.71 -32.02 12.27
C PRO A 146 -10.21 -31.47 10.93
N ILE A 147 -10.12 -30.16 10.74
CA ILE A 147 -10.42 -29.47 9.49
C ILE A 147 -9.09 -29.05 8.86
N ALA A 148 -8.86 -29.45 7.62
CA ALA A 148 -7.60 -29.26 6.92
C ALA A 148 -7.41 -27.80 6.50
N ASP A 149 -6.30 -27.20 6.92
CA ASP A 149 -5.83 -25.93 6.35
C ASP A 149 -4.30 -25.84 6.43
N PHE A 150 -3.70 -25.02 5.58
CA PHE A 150 -2.26 -24.89 5.46
C PHE A 150 -1.82 -23.66 4.68
N HIS A 151 -0.55 -23.28 4.78
CA HIS A 151 0.04 -22.29 3.88
C HIS A 151 1.50 -22.62 3.54
N PRO A 152 2.00 -22.15 2.38
CA PRO A 152 3.41 -22.27 2.05
C PRO A 152 4.25 -21.14 2.68
N SER A 153 5.57 -21.30 2.65
CA SER A 153 6.54 -20.24 2.95
C SER A 153 6.63 -19.19 1.83
N SER A 154 6.32 -19.58 0.59
CA SER A 154 6.18 -18.68 -0.55
C SER A 154 5.24 -19.28 -1.60
N TYR A 155 4.49 -18.41 -2.27
CA TYR A 155 3.63 -18.78 -3.39
C TYR A 155 4.37 -18.78 -4.74
N TYR A 156 5.56 -18.15 -4.79
CA TYR A 156 6.35 -17.97 -6.01
C TYR A 156 7.78 -18.39 -5.76
N VAL A 157 8.33 -19.26 -6.61
CA VAL A 157 9.71 -19.75 -6.46
C VAL A 157 10.37 -19.95 -7.82
N CYS A 158 11.71 -19.96 -7.84
CA CYS A 158 12.43 -20.41 -9.02
C CYS A 158 12.38 -21.94 -9.12
N VAL A 159 12.54 -22.49 -10.32
CA VAL A 159 12.79 -23.93 -10.51
C VAL A 159 13.92 -24.41 -9.60
N GLY A 160 13.69 -25.50 -8.88
CA GLY A 160 14.66 -26.11 -7.96
C GLY A 160 14.72 -25.50 -6.56
N ASP A 161 14.12 -24.33 -6.33
CA ASP A 161 14.00 -23.77 -4.99
C ASP A 161 13.04 -24.60 -4.13
N ALA A 162 13.32 -24.66 -2.83
CA ALA A 162 12.48 -25.36 -1.87
C ALA A 162 11.37 -24.47 -1.29
N VAL A 163 10.16 -25.01 -1.22
CA VAL A 163 9.00 -24.43 -0.52
C VAL A 163 8.69 -25.26 0.71
N THR A 164 8.63 -24.61 1.88
CA THR A 164 8.21 -25.24 3.12
C THR A 164 6.70 -25.03 3.27
N PHE A 165 5.97 -26.07 3.67
CA PHE A 165 4.54 -25.98 3.97
C PHE A 165 4.30 -26.12 5.46
N TYR A 166 3.30 -25.39 5.97
CA TYR A 166 2.91 -25.38 7.37
C TYR A 166 1.46 -25.85 7.50
N ASP A 167 1.25 -26.86 8.33
CA ASP A 167 -0.07 -27.38 8.70
C ASP A 167 -0.76 -26.42 9.69
N ASN A 168 -1.85 -25.79 9.24
CA ASN A 168 -2.70 -24.89 10.03
C ASN A 168 -4.07 -25.50 10.30
N SER A 169 -4.18 -26.83 10.25
CA SER A 169 -5.43 -27.53 10.50
C SER A 169 -5.97 -27.23 11.90
N TYR A 170 -7.29 -27.14 12.01
CA TYR A 170 -7.97 -26.70 13.23
C TYR A 170 -9.13 -27.64 13.60
N ASN A 171 -9.95 -27.24 14.59
CA ASN A 171 -11.13 -27.95 15.11
C ASN A 171 -10.85 -29.24 15.90
N GLY A 172 -9.82 -30.01 15.55
CA GLY A 172 -9.47 -31.27 16.22
C GLY A 172 -7.97 -31.54 16.23
N VAL A 173 -7.52 -32.45 17.09
CA VAL A 173 -6.12 -32.90 17.11
C VAL A 173 -5.85 -33.72 15.85
N VAL A 174 -4.78 -33.37 15.13
CA VAL A 174 -4.32 -34.11 13.94
C VAL A 174 -3.44 -35.28 14.38
N GLU A 175 -3.94 -36.51 14.24
CA GLU A 175 -3.18 -37.73 14.54
C GLU A 175 -2.35 -38.16 13.32
N ASN A 176 -2.96 -38.14 12.14
CA ASN A 176 -2.27 -38.43 10.88
C ASN A 176 -2.49 -37.30 9.88
N ARG A 177 -1.47 -37.08 9.05
CA ARG A 177 -1.50 -36.15 7.94
C ARG A 177 -0.88 -36.78 6.70
N THR A 178 -1.36 -36.40 5.54
CA THR A 178 -0.78 -36.79 4.26
C THR A 178 -0.87 -35.61 3.31
N TRP A 179 0.30 -35.19 2.83
CA TRP A 179 0.44 -34.18 1.81
C TRP A 179 0.54 -34.83 0.44
N SER A 180 -0.04 -34.17 -0.56
CA SER A 180 0.17 -34.46 -1.98
C SER A 180 0.66 -33.21 -2.70
N PHE A 181 1.78 -33.37 -3.39
CA PHE A 181 2.45 -32.35 -4.19
C PHE A 181 2.66 -32.88 -5.61
N PRO A 182 1.62 -32.96 -6.46
CA PRO A 182 1.78 -33.38 -7.84
C PRO A 182 2.91 -32.58 -8.52
N GLY A 183 3.89 -33.27 -9.13
CA GLY A 183 5.05 -32.64 -9.76
C GLY A 183 6.15 -32.13 -8.81
N GLY A 184 5.92 -32.19 -7.50
CA GLY A 184 6.90 -31.87 -6.47
C GLY A 184 7.78 -33.07 -6.10
N THR A 185 8.94 -32.79 -5.53
CA THR A 185 9.85 -33.79 -4.95
C THR A 185 10.03 -33.49 -3.45
N ALA A 186 9.51 -34.30 -2.52
CA ALA A 186 8.71 -35.51 -2.73
C ALA A 186 7.26 -35.21 -3.17
N SER A 187 6.65 -36.12 -3.96
CA SER A 187 5.28 -35.97 -4.47
C SER A 187 4.19 -36.24 -3.42
N SER A 188 4.54 -36.90 -2.32
CA SER A 188 3.69 -37.12 -1.16
C SER A 188 4.52 -37.35 0.10
N THR A 189 4.03 -36.93 1.26
CA THR A 189 4.75 -37.09 2.54
C THR A 189 3.80 -36.95 3.73
N THR A 190 4.21 -37.47 4.89
CA THR A 190 3.49 -37.36 6.16
C THR A 190 4.20 -36.43 7.16
N ASP A 191 5.27 -35.76 6.72
CA ASP A 191 6.00 -34.76 7.53
C ASP A 191 5.03 -33.63 7.96
N PRO A 192 5.04 -33.18 9.23
CA PRO A 192 4.31 -31.99 9.68
C PRO A 192 4.57 -30.73 8.86
N ASN A 193 5.82 -30.48 8.47
CA ASN A 193 6.21 -29.29 7.73
C ASN A 193 7.14 -29.64 6.57
N PRO A 194 6.62 -30.25 5.49
CA PRO A 194 7.45 -30.75 4.42
C PRO A 194 8.10 -29.61 3.62
N SER A 195 9.31 -29.88 3.15
CA SER A 195 10.02 -29.03 2.19
C SER A 195 10.03 -29.72 0.83
N VAL A 196 9.50 -29.04 -0.19
CA VAL A 196 9.26 -29.60 -1.52
C VAL A 196 9.90 -28.72 -2.58
N THR A 197 10.56 -29.33 -3.55
CA THR A 197 11.08 -28.64 -4.75
C THR A 197 10.30 -29.05 -5.99
N TYR A 198 10.26 -28.16 -6.99
CA TYR A 198 9.65 -28.42 -8.29
C TYR A 198 10.70 -28.25 -9.38
N ALA A 199 10.82 -29.25 -10.25
CA ALA A 199 11.87 -29.31 -11.27
C ALA A 199 11.49 -28.63 -12.60
N ALA A 200 10.23 -28.23 -12.76
CA ALA A 200 9.74 -27.57 -13.96
C ALA A 200 8.95 -26.31 -13.59
N ALA A 201 8.94 -25.33 -14.50
CA ALA A 201 8.07 -24.18 -14.37
C ALA A 201 6.60 -24.59 -14.56
N GLY A 202 5.71 -23.89 -13.87
CA GLY A 202 4.28 -24.16 -13.92
C GLY A 202 3.56 -23.78 -12.64
N THR A 203 2.26 -24.06 -12.60
CA THR A 203 1.44 -23.91 -11.40
C THR A 203 1.12 -25.27 -10.81
N TYR A 204 1.25 -25.41 -9.50
CA TYR A 204 1.07 -26.67 -8.80
C TYR A 204 -0.01 -26.56 -7.73
N ASP A 205 -0.92 -27.53 -7.76
CA ASP A 205 -1.92 -27.74 -6.72
C ASP A 205 -1.26 -28.40 -5.51
N VAL A 206 -1.77 -28.12 -4.32
CA VAL A 206 -1.32 -28.77 -3.09
C VAL A 206 -2.52 -29.28 -2.33
N THR A 207 -2.43 -30.51 -1.83
CA THR A 207 -3.48 -31.11 -1.00
C THR A 207 -2.93 -31.56 0.34
N LEU A 208 -3.61 -31.17 1.42
CA LEU A 208 -3.39 -31.69 2.77
C LEU A 208 -4.62 -32.49 3.20
N THR A 209 -4.41 -33.73 3.63
CA THR A 209 -5.45 -34.55 4.27
C THR A 209 -5.04 -34.82 5.72
N VAL A 210 -5.92 -34.53 6.66
CA VAL A 210 -5.71 -34.75 8.10
C VAL A 210 -6.81 -35.62 8.67
N ASN A 211 -6.47 -36.47 9.64
CA ASN A 211 -7.46 -37.30 10.33
C ASN A 211 -7.09 -37.59 11.79
N ASN A 212 -8.11 -38.01 12.53
CA ASN A 212 -8.02 -38.65 13.83
C ASN A 212 -9.14 -39.72 13.96
N ALA A 213 -9.24 -40.35 15.13
CA ALA A 213 -10.27 -41.35 15.43
C ALA A 213 -11.73 -40.89 15.18
N THR A 214 -12.01 -39.59 15.12
CA THR A 214 -13.36 -39.04 14.95
C THR A 214 -13.70 -38.57 13.55
N GLY A 215 -12.72 -38.48 12.66
CA GLY A 215 -12.96 -38.18 11.26
C GLY A 215 -11.73 -37.71 10.51
N SER A 216 -11.96 -37.32 9.26
CA SER A 216 -10.94 -36.83 8.34
C SER A 216 -11.50 -35.64 7.57
N ASP A 217 -10.61 -34.72 7.22
CA ASP A 217 -10.88 -33.67 6.25
C ASP A 217 -9.72 -33.55 5.25
N SER A 218 -10.01 -32.98 4.08
CA SER A 218 -9.02 -32.77 3.02
C SER A 218 -9.22 -31.42 2.35
N LYS A 219 -8.11 -30.68 2.21
CA LYS A 219 -8.09 -29.37 1.57
C LYS A 219 -7.13 -29.39 0.39
N THR A 220 -7.66 -29.08 -0.78
CA THR A 220 -6.87 -28.77 -1.98
C THR A 220 -6.88 -27.26 -2.23
N LYS A 221 -5.69 -26.67 -2.41
CA LYS A 221 -5.52 -25.30 -2.92
C LYS A 221 -4.96 -25.40 -4.34
N THR A 222 -5.77 -24.99 -5.31
CA THR A 222 -5.45 -25.06 -6.74
C THR A 222 -4.52 -23.93 -7.15
N ALA A 223 -3.58 -24.21 -8.06
CA ALA A 223 -2.56 -23.28 -8.56
C ALA A 223 -1.85 -22.51 -7.41
N LEU A 224 -1.58 -23.20 -6.31
CA LEU A 224 -1.05 -22.56 -5.10
C LEU A 224 0.41 -22.11 -5.27
N ILE A 225 1.23 -22.94 -5.90
CA ILE A 225 2.66 -22.66 -6.10
C ILE A 225 2.92 -22.35 -7.57
N HIS A 226 3.50 -21.18 -7.82
CA HIS A 226 3.95 -20.73 -9.13
C HIS A 226 5.47 -20.87 -9.22
N VAL A 227 5.93 -21.77 -10.09
CA VAL A 227 7.34 -22.05 -10.30
C VAL A 227 7.77 -21.39 -11.60
N ILE A 228 8.81 -20.57 -11.53
CA ILE A 228 9.32 -19.80 -12.66
C ILE A 228 10.70 -20.32 -13.03
N ASP A 229 10.95 -20.55 -14.32
CA ASP A 229 12.26 -20.93 -14.83
C ASP A 229 13.03 -19.68 -15.32
N PRO A 230 14.07 -19.23 -14.59
CA PRO A 230 14.85 -18.08 -15.01
C PRO A 230 15.88 -18.39 -16.12
N SER A 231 16.06 -19.67 -16.50
CA SER A 231 17.16 -20.09 -17.39
C SER A 231 16.98 -19.66 -18.84
N ASN A 232 15.74 -19.45 -19.29
CA ASN A 232 15.39 -19.15 -20.68
C ASN A 232 14.57 -17.86 -20.81
N ASN A 233 14.91 -16.84 -20.03
CA ASN A 233 14.22 -15.55 -20.09
C ASN A 233 14.47 -14.85 -21.43
N PRO A 234 13.41 -14.34 -22.11
CA PRO A 234 13.57 -13.56 -23.33
C PRO A 234 14.41 -12.30 -23.07
N TYR A 235 15.16 -11.88 -24.09
CA TYR A 235 15.88 -10.61 -24.08
C TYR A 235 14.93 -9.44 -24.29
N VAL A 236 15.26 -8.30 -23.69
CA VAL A 236 14.68 -6.99 -24.05
C VAL A 236 15.28 -6.52 -25.40
N PRO A 237 14.62 -5.61 -26.17
CA PRO A 237 13.49 -4.78 -25.79
C PRO A 237 12.16 -5.53 -25.64
N LEU A 238 11.34 -5.11 -24.68
CA LEU A 238 9.95 -5.52 -24.56
C LEU A 238 9.07 -4.45 -25.20
N VAL A 239 8.09 -4.88 -26.00
CA VAL A 239 6.97 -4.07 -26.50
C VAL A 239 5.70 -4.89 -26.35
N GLU A 240 4.80 -4.47 -25.47
CA GLU A 240 3.56 -5.16 -25.15
C GLU A 240 2.37 -4.19 -25.20
N GLY A 241 1.50 -4.39 -26.19
CA GLY A 241 0.24 -3.65 -26.37
C GLY A 241 -1.00 -4.56 -26.34
N PHE A 242 -0.85 -5.81 -25.89
CA PHE A 242 -1.92 -6.80 -25.70
C PHE A 242 -2.70 -7.21 -26.95
N GLU A 243 -2.23 -6.85 -28.15
CA GLU A 243 -2.89 -7.16 -29.43
C GLU A 243 -3.09 -8.68 -29.63
N THR A 244 -2.14 -9.48 -29.14
CA THR A 244 -2.16 -10.95 -29.18
C THR A 244 -2.79 -11.59 -27.95
N GLY A 245 -3.39 -10.81 -27.04
CA GLY A 245 -3.85 -11.28 -25.74
C GLY A 245 -2.78 -11.14 -24.65
N LEU A 246 -3.08 -11.67 -23.46
CA LEU A 246 -2.12 -11.69 -22.36
C LEU A 246 -1.00 -12.66 -22.71
N ASN A 247 0.25 -12.22 -22.57
CA ASN A 247 1.42 -13.08 -22.77
C ASN A 247 1.27 -14.36 -21.92
N SER A 248 1.40 -15.53 -22.55
CA SER A 248 1.16 -16.83 -21.91
C SER A 248 2.11 -17.13 -20.75
N ASN A 249 3.24 -16.42 -20.68
CA ASN A 249 4.22 -16.56 -19.60
C ASN A 249 3.96 -15.58 -18.44
N TRP A 250 2.97 -14.69 -18.59
CA TRP A 250 2.54 -13.78 -17.53
C TRP A 250 1.40 -14.43 -16.75
N TYR A 251 1.23 -14.00 -15.51
CA TYR A 251 0.19 -14.53 -14.63
C TYR A 251 -0.52 -13.40 -13.90
N THR A 252 -1.75 -13.68 -13.49
CA THR A 252 -2.60 -12.74 -12.75
C THR A 252 -2.82 -13.21 -11.32
N ILE A 253 -2.84 -12.25 -10.40
CA ILE A 253 -3.28 -12.42 -9.02
C ILE A 253 -4.64 -11.73 -8.92
N ASN A 254 -5.64 -12.45 -8.41
CA ASN A 254 -6.97 -11.92 -8.13
C ASN A 254 -7.33 -12.31 -6.70
N ASP A 255 -7.42 -11.31 -5.82
CA ASP A 255 -7.75 -11.50 -4.41
C ASP A 255 -9.27 -11.60 -4.22
N ASN A 256 -10.03 -10.65 -4.80
CA ASN A 256 -11.47 -10.66 -4.72
C ASN A 256 -12.13 -9.90 -5.88
N GLY A 257 -13.14 -10.52 -6.48
CA GLY A 257 -13.97 -9.88 -7.50
C GLY A 257 -13.40 -10.03 -8.90
N ASN A 258 -13.37 -8.92 -9.65
CA ASN A 258 -12.95 -8.91 -11.05
C ASN A 258 -11.42 -8.83 -11.14
N GLY A 259 -10.80 -9.74 -11.89
CA GLY A 259 -9.36 -9.71 -12.14
C GLY A 259 -8.96 -8.91 -13.40
N TRP A 260 -7.66 -8.81 -13.63
CA TRP A 260 -7.10 -8.26 -14.86
C TRP A 260 -7.53 -9.08 -16.09
N GLN A 261 -8.00 -8.39 -17.12
CA GLN A 261 -8.42 -9.01 -18.38
C GLN A 261 -8.02 -8.15 -19.57
N VAL A 262 -7.63 -8.80 -20.67
CA VAL A 262 -7.45 -8.11 -21.95
C VAL A 262 -8.81 -7.73 -22.52
N SER A 263 -8.91 -6.51 -23.05
CA SER A 263 -10.14 -5.93 -23.56
C SER A 263 -9.88 -5.22 -24.89
N ASP A 264 -10.83 -5.34 -25.80
CA ASP A 264 -10.89 -4.62 -27.09
C ASP A 264 -11.77 -3.35 -27.01
N THR A 265 -12.24 -3.00 -25.82
CA THR A 265 -13.20 -1.90 -25.64
C THR A 265 -12.59 -0.52 -25.79
N ALA A 266 -11.30 -0.38 -25.44
CA ALA A 266 -10.53 0.85 -25.52
C ALA A 266 -9.03 0.49 -25.45
N SER A 267 -8.19 1.28 -26.10
CA SER A 267 -6.74 1.13 -26.11
C SER A 267 -6.07 2.50 -26.26
N ALA A 268 -4.79 2.59 -25.90
CA ALA A 268 -3.97 3.77 -26.10
C ALA A 268 -3.38 3.77 -27.51
N THR A 269 -2.94 2.60 -27.96
CA THR A 269 -2.47 2.32 -29.32
C THR A 269 -3.12 1.02 -29.79
N GLY A 270 -3.20 0.77 -31.10
CA GLY A 270 -3.76 -0.49 -31.60
C GLY A 270 -5.24 -0.66 -31.28
N THR A 271 -5.64 -1.86 -30.89
CA THR A 271 -7.06 -2.24 -30.67
C THR A 271 -7.34 -2.84 -29.30
N LYS A 272 -6.32 -3.22 -28.52
CA LYS A 272 -6.52 -3.88 -27.23
C LYS A 272 -5.73 -3.20 -26.12
N SER A 273 -6.16 -3.43 -24.89
CA SER A 273 -5.44 -3.06 -23.66
C SER A 273 -5.78 -4.06 -22.56
N ILE A 274 -5.11 -3.99 -21.41
CA ILE A 274 -5.51 -4.75 -20.23
C ILE A 274 -6.26 -3.85 -19.25
N ARG A 275 -7.28 -4.38 -18.56
CA ARG A 275 -8.11 -3.62 -17.63
C ARG A 275 -8.59 -4.43 -16.43
N ILE A 276 -9.03 -3.72 -15.39
CA ILE A 276 -9.91 -4.25 -14.33
C ILE A 276 -11.25 -3.51 -14.37
N LEU A 277 -12.34 -4.26 -14.23
CA LEU A 277 -13.70 -3.72 -14.05
C LEU A 277 -14.00 -3.47 -12.56
N ASN A 278 -13.35 -2.46 -11.98
CA ASN A 278 -13.41 -2.20 -10.54
C ASN A 278 -14.62 -1.35 -10.10
N PHE A 279 -15.35 -0.72 -11.03
CA PHE A 279 -16.50 0.15 -10.70
C PHE A 279 -17.53 -0.54 -9.78
N SER A 280 -17.67 -1.86 -9.92
CA SER A 280 -18.46 -2.73 -9.04
C SER A 280 -17.87 -4.14 -9.03
N GLY A 281 -17.84 -4.78 -7.86
CA GLY A 281 -17.55 -6.22 -7.74
C GLY A 281 -16.27 -6.58 -7.01
N ASN A 282 -15.30 -5.66 -6.94
CA ASN A 282 -14.11 -5.83 -6.11
C ASN A 282 -14.35 -5.29 -4.70
N ALA A 283 -13.87 -6.00 -3.69
CA ALA A 283 -13.94 -5.57 -2.30
C ALA A 283 -12.96 -4.43 -2.01
N PRO A 284 -13.28 -3.47 -1.12
CA PRO A 284 -12.31 -2.48 -0.68
C PRO A 284 -11.07 -3.15 -0.08
N ASN A 285 -9.90 -2.63 -0.43
CA ASN A 285 -8.55 -3.13 -0.18
C ASN A 285 -8.18 -4.45 -0.88
N SER A 286 -9.01 -4.98 -1.79
CA SER A 286 -8.60 -6.13 -2.62
C SER A 286 -7.38 -5.75 -3.45
N ILE A 287 -6.47 -6.71 -3.60
CA ILE A 287 -5.24 -6.54 -4.38
C ILE A 287 -5.28 -7.44 -5.60
N ASP A 288 -5.23 -6.81 -6.77
CA ASP A 288 -5.27 -7.48 -8.06
C ASP A 288 -4.02 -7.11 -8.85
N ALA A 289 -3.29 -8.09 -9.39
CA ALA A 289 -2.06 -7.84 -10.10
C ALA A 289 -1.93 -8.65 -11.38
N PHE A 290 -1.15 -8.16 -12.33
CA PHE A 290 -0.53 -9.01 -13.34
C PHE A 290 0.98 -8.87 -13.25
N CYS A 291 1.64 -10.01 -13.40
CA CYS A 291 3.08 -10.15 -13.22
C CYS A 291 3.69 -10.65 -14.53
N SER A 292 4.79 -10.03 -14.92
CA SER A 292 5.56 -10.46 -16.07
C SER A 292 6.31 -11.75 -15.80
N ASN A 293 6.72 -12.44 -16.85
CA ASN A 293 7.82 -13.39 -16.77
C ASN A 293 9.17 -12.66 -16.53
N GLY A 294 10.25 -13.43 -16.34
CA GLY A 294 11.59 -12.88 -16.28
C GLY A 294 12.09 -12.39 -17.64
N TYR A 295 12.85 -11.30 -17.65
CA TYR A 295 13.53 -10.77 -18.82
C TYR A 295 15.03 -10.67 -18.57
N ASN A 296 15.80 -10.96 -19.62
CA ASN A 296 17.24 -10.80 -19.63
C ASN A 296 17.59 -9.41 -20.17
N LEU A 297 18.21 -8.58 -19.33
CA LEU A 297 18.55 -7.19 -19.66
C LEU A 297 19.87 -7.06 -20.45
N ASN A 298 20.67 -8.13 -20.55
CA ASN A 298 22.05 -8.08 -21.05
C ASN A 298 22.19 -7.86 -22.56
N SER A 299 21.10 -7.75 -23.31
CA SER A 299 21.11 -7.37 -24.73
C SER A 299 21.31 -5.87 -24.96
N LEU A 300 21.15 -5.03 -23.93
CA LEU A 300 21.20 -3.57 -24.05
C LEU A 300 22.49 -2.98 -23.47
N THR A 301 22.88 -1.81 -23.98
CA THR A 301 24.08 -1.10 -23.51
C THR A 301 23.77 -0.26 -22.27
N THR A 302 24.73 -0.15 -21.34
CA THR A 302 24.60 0.70 -20.14
C THR A 302 24.79 2.19 -20.41
N ALA A 303 25.04 2.59 -21.66
CA ALA A 303 25.29 3.99 -22.03
C ALA A 303 24.03 4.87 -21.98
N VAL A 304 22.84 4.27 -21.97
CA VAL A 304 21.55 4.99 -21.96
C VAL A 304 20.71 4.50 -20.77
N PRO A 305 20.07 5.42 -20.02
CA PRO A 305 19.16 5.04 -18.94
C PRO A 305 18.03 4.13 -19.45
N LEU A 306 17.87 2.97 -18.81
CA LEU A 306 16.82 2.00 -19.13
C LEU A 306 15.56 2.32 -18.31
N LYS A 307 14.42 2.33 -18.99
CA LYS A 307 13.12 2.58 -18.36
C LYS A 307 12.10 1.52 -18.74
N LEU A 308 11.27 1.14 -17.76
CA LEU A 308 9.99 0.48 -17.99
C LEU A 308 8.93 1.57 -18.20
N LYS A 309 8.42 1.70 -19.41
CA LYS A 309 7.42 2.70 -19.81
C LYS A 309 6.06 2.02 -19.94
N PHE A 310 5.00 2.76 -19.67
CA PHE A 310 3.63 2.25 -19.83
C PHE A 310 2.66 3.42 -20.03
N LYS A 311 1.49 3.13 -20.58
CA LYS A 311 0.35 4.03 -20.58
C LYS A 311 -0.76 3.48 -19.69
N TYR A 312 -1.51 4.38 -19.09
CA TYR A 312 -2.67 4.02 -18.29
C TYR A 312 -3.77 5.07 -18.44
N ALA A 313 -4.99 4.67 -18.14
CA ALA A 313 -6.13 5.56 -18.07
C ALA A 313 -7.06 5.20 -16.89
N TYR A 314 -7.48 6.22 -16.15
CA TYR A 314 -8.29 6.10 -14.94
C TYR A 314 -9.11 7.37 -14.67
N ALA A 315 -10.29 7.22 -14.06
CA ALA A 315 -11.10 8.31 -13.51
C ALA A 315 -11.61 7.93 -12.13
N GLY A 316 -11.63 8.88 -11.18
CA GLY A 316 -12.26 8.66 -9.88
C GLY A 316 -13.75 8.34 -10.01
N LYS A 317 -14.30 7.58 -9.06
CA LYS A 317 -15.73 7.28 -9.00
C LYS A 317 -16.42 8.29 -8.10
N VAL A 318 -17.30 9.09 -8.68
CA VAL A 318 -18.16 10.00 -7.93
C VAL A 318 -19.23 9.17 -7.22
N ILE A 319 -19.26 9.26 -5.90
CA ILE A 319 -20.28 8.71 -5.01
C ILE A 319 -21.30 9.83 -4.76
N PRO A 320 -22.54 9.69 -5.27
CA PRO A 320 -23.57 10.67 -5.02
C PRO A 320 -23.88 10.75 -3.53
N GLY A 321 -24.09 11.96 -3.03
CA GLY A 321 -24.62 12.16 -1.69
C GLY A 321 -26.05 11.63 -1.55
N SER A 322 -26.47 11.31 -0.33
CA SER A 322 -27.85 10.90 -0.05
C SER A 322 -28.69 12.11 0.39
N LEU A 323 -29.74 12.43 -0.37
CA LEU A 323 -30.84 13.35 -0.01
C LEU A 323 -30.41 14.68 0.65
N GLY A 324 -29.31 15.28 0.21
CA GLY A 324 -28.83 16.57 0.72
C GLY A 324 -28.21 16.54 2.13
N LEU A 325 -27.93 15.35 2.67
CA LEU A 325 -27.31 15.15 3.98
C LEU A 325 -25.79 14.91 3.89
N THR A 326 -25.29 14.50 2.72
CA THR A 326 -23.85 14.31 2.46
C THR A 326 -23.48 14.99 1.15
N GLU A 327 -22.30 15.61 1.08
CA GLU A 327 -21.78 16.17 -0.16
C GLU A 327 -21.43 15.05 -1.17
N ASN A 328 -21.42 15.38 -2.46
CA ASN A 328 -20.89 14.45 -3.47
C ASN A 328 -19.40 14.29 -3.24
N ASP A 329 -18.90 13.08 -3.42
CA ASP A 329 -17.52 12.79 -3.11
C ASP A 329 -16.90 11.78 -4.08
N THR A 330 -15.58 11.61 -4.07
CA THR A 330 -14.89 10.80 -5.08
C THR A 330 -13.99 9.73 -4.45
N ALA A 331 -14.27 8.47 -4.79
CA ALA A 331 -13.40 7.35 -4.44
C ALA A 331 -12.29 7.16 -5.49
N TYR A 332 -11.06 7.02 -5.01
CA TYR A 332 -9.86 6.78 -5.82
C TYR A 332 -9.16 5.50 -5.39
N ASP A 333 -8.74 4.73 -6.37
CA ASP A 333 -7.95 3.51 -6.17
C ASP A 333 -6.44 3.82 -6.15
N LYS A 334 -5.62 2.77 -6.05
CA LYS A 334 -4.16 2.87 -6.05
C LYS A 334 -3.55 1.91 -7.06
N LEU A 335 -2.59 2.39 -7.84
CA LEU A 335 -1.77 1.57 -8.74
C LEU A 335 -0.31 1.65 -8.30
N LYS A 336 0.36 0.50 -8.23
CA LYS A 336 1.78 0.36 -7.90
C LYS A 336 2.51 -0.44 -8.98
N ILE A 337 3.74 -0.05 -9.28
CA ILE A 337 4.66 -0.86 -10.08
C ILE A 337 5.75 -1.38 -9.15
N LEU A 338 5.90 -2.70 -9.14
CA LEU A 338 6.92 -3.38 -8.36
C LEU A 338 7.81 -4.21 -9.28
N VAL A 339 9.06 -4.42 -8.88
CA VAL A 339 10.02 -5.22 -9.63
C VAL A 339 10.60 -6.33 -8.75
N SER A 340 10.97 -7.44 -9.37
CA SER A 340 11.57 -8.60 -8.70
C SER A 340 12.74 -9.13 -9.51
N THR A 341 13.74 -9.66 -8.79
CA THR A 341 14.93 -10.29 -9.36
C THR A 341 15.07 -11.76 -8.97
N ASN A 342 14.11 -12.30 -8.19
CA ASN A 342 14.18 -13.59 -7.54
C ASN A 342 12.90 -14.42 -7.74
N CYS A 343 12.42 -14.48 -8.98
CA CYS A 343 11.24 -15.25 -9.36
C CYS A 343 9.96 -14.83 -8.60
N GLY A 344 9.82 -13.55 -8.28
CA GLY A 344 8.63 -13.03 -7.60
C GLY A 344 8.54 -13.37 -6.11
N ARG A 345 9.62 -13.89 -5.50
CA ARG A 345 9.68 -14.16 -4.05
C ARG A 345 9.61 -12.88 -3.23
N THR A 346 10.33 -11.85 -3.65
CA THR A 346 10.24 -10.51 -3.07
C THR A 346 10.06 -9.47 -4.17
N TRP A 347 9.38 -8.38 -3.81
CA TRP A 347 9.02 -7.31 -4.71
C TRP A 347 9.43 -5.97 -4.12
N VAL A 348 10.09 -5.14 -4.94
CA VAL A 348 10.48 -3.78 -4.58
C VAL A 348 9.59 -2.80 -5.32
N GLN A 349 8.85 -1.97 -4.60
CA GLN A 349 8.04 -0.91 -5.22
C GLN A 349 8.95 0.16 -5.83
N LYS A 350 8.67 0.53 -7.08
CA LYS A 350 9.41 1.57 -7.81
C LYS A 350 8.55 2.75 -8.22
N TRP A 351 7.24 2.56 -8.29
CA TRP A 351 6.29 3.61 -8.64
C TRP A 351 4.95 3.35 -7.95
N SER A 352 4.25 4.41 -7.58
CA SER A 352 2.91 4.34 -6.99
C SER A 352 2.16 5.64 -7.22
N LYS A 353 0.88 5.53 -7.61
CA LYS A 353 -0.06 6.65 -7.61
C LYS A 353 -1.38 6.25 -6.97
N MET A 354 -1.99 7.20 -6.28
CA MET A 354 -3.29 7.09 -5.62
C MET A 354 -3.98 8.45 -5.61
N ASN A 355 -5.24 8.51 -5.17
CA ASN A 355 -6.01 9.74 -5.12
C ASN A 355 -6.08 10.42 -6.51
N GLU A 356 -6.19 11.74 -6.54
CA GLU A 356 -6.21 12.53 -7.78
C GLU A 356 -4.97 12.33 -8.65
N ALA A 357 -3.82 11.95 -8.07
CA ALA A 357 -2.61 11.72 -8.83
C ALA A 357 -2.73 10.54 -9.82
N LEU A 358 -3.57 9.54 -9.50
CA LEU A 358 -3.85 8.42 -10.41
C LEU A 358 -4.81 8.82 -11.54
N GLN A 359 -5.59 9.88 -11.39
CA GLN A 359 -6.58 10.29 -12.38
C GLN A 359 -5.92 10.82 -13.65
N THR A 360 -6.39 10.32 -14.78
CA THR A 360 -5.94 10.76 -16.10
C THR A 360 -7.04 11.45 -16.90
N ALA A 361 -8.30 11.08 -16.64
CA ALA A 361 -9.47 11.74 -17.19
C ALA A 361 -9.59 13.18 -16.68
N ALA A 362 -10.26 14.04 -17.47
CA ALA A 362 -10.41 15.45 -17.12
C ALA A 362 -11.22 15.68 -15.82
N ALA A 363 -12.10 14.75 -15.47
CA ALA A 363 -12.92 14.80 -14.26
C ALA A 363 -13.31 13.38 -13.80
N PRO A 364 -13.63 13.19 -12.50
CA PRO A 364 -14.21 11.94 -12.02
C PRO A 364 -15.65 11.75 -12.56
N THR A 365 -16.17 10.53 -12.47
CA THR A 365 -17.48 10.17 -13.07
C THR A 365 -18.34 9.31 -12.14
N GLN A 366 -19.66 9.48 -12.22
CA GLN A 366 -20.63 8.61 -11.53
C GLN A 366 -20.84 7.27 -12.26
N ASN A 367 -20.36 7.14 -13.50
CA ASN A 367 -20.57 5.97 -14.34
C ASN A 367 -19.32 5.08 -14.39
N SER A 368 -19.50 3.84 -14.86
CA SER A 368 -18.38 2.94 -15.15
C SER A 368 -17.45 3.57 -16.18
N PHE A 369 -16.18 3.75 -15.81
CA PHE A 369 -15.21 4.47 -16.62
C PHE A 369 -14.78 3.67 -17.85
N LYS A 370 -14.77 4.35 -18.99
CA LYS A 370 -14.22 3.90 -20.27
C LYS A 370 -13.39 5.05 -20.86
N PRO A 371 -12.10 4.84 -21.15
CA PRO A 371 -11.23 5.92 -21.63
C PRO A 371 -11.52 6.30 -23.09
N THR A 372 -11.33 7.57 -23.38
CA THR A 372 -11.22 8.16 -24.71
C THR A 372 -9.75 8.41 -25.07
N ALA A 373 -9.47 8.81 -26.31
CA ALA A 373 -8.10 9.11 -26.76
C ALA A 373 -7.39 10.18 -25.90
N ASN A 374 -8.14 11.11 -25.29
CA ASN A 374 -7.58 12.19 -24.47
C ASN A 374 -7.31 11.77 -23.01
N ASP A 375 -7.75 10.59 -22.59
CA ASP A 375 -7.64 10.14 -21.20
C ASP A 375 -6.37 9.33 -20.93
N TRP A 376 -5.63 8.92 -21.96
CA TRP A 376 -4.40 8.14 -21.78
C TRP A 376 -3.22 9.00 -21.37
N ARG A 377 -2.46 8.55 -20.38
CA ARG A 377 -1.21 9.19 -19.94
C ARG A 377 -0.09 8.17 -19.95
N ALA A 378 1.10 8.61 -20.33
CA ALA A 378 2.32 7.82 -20.26
C ALA A 378 3.07 8.10 -18.97
N ASP A 379 3.68 7.06 -18.41
CA ASP A 379 4.58 7.15 -17.27
C ASP A 379 5.74 6.16 -17.42
N SER A 380 6.75 6.27 -16.54
CA SER A 380 7.93 5.42 -16.63
C SER A 380 8.61 5.18 -15.29
N VAL A 381 9.16 3.98 -15.13
CA VAL A 381 9.99 3.58 -14.00
C VAL A 381 11.44 3.47 -14.45
N ASN A 382 12.36 4.12 -13.74
CA ASN A 382 13.79 3.90 -13.95
C ASN A 382 14.20 2.51 -13.44
N ILE A 383 14.75 1.69 -14.34
CA ILE A 383 15.20 0.33 -14.04
C ILE A 383 16.67 0.12 -14.45
N HIS A 384 17.40 1.22 -14.70
CA HIS A 384 18.76 1.18 -15.20
C HIS A 384 19.74 0.44 -14.27
N ILE A 385 19.53 0.53 -12.95
CA ILE A 385 20.37 -0.19 -11.97
C ILE A 385 20.38 -1.71 -12.22
N TYR A 386 19.27 -2.29 -12.67
CA TYR A 386 19.17 -3.73 -12.95
C TYR A 386 19.93 -4.12 -14.23
N LEU A 387 20.01 -3.20 -15.20
CA LEU A 387 20.85 -3.36 -16.38
C LEU A 387 22.34 -3.34 -16.00
N SER A 388 22.75 -2.38 -15.17
CA SER A 388 24.14 -2.27 -14.69
C SER A 388 24.57 -3.47 -13.83
N GLN A 389 23.62 -4.14 -13.17
CA GLN A 389 23.84 -5.37 -12.42
C GLN A 389 23.81 -6.64 -13.29
N HIS A 390 23.70 -6.50 -14.61
CA HIS A 390 23.60 -7.61 -15.56
C HIS A 390 22.45 -8.59 -15.28
N GLN A 391 21.30 -8.06 -14.82
CA GLN A 391 20.20 -8.90 -14.37
C GLN A 391 19.60 -9.73 -15.52
N THR A 392 19.59 -11.05 -15.33
CA THR A 392 19.04 -12.02 -16.30
C THR A 392 17.61 -12.45 -16.00
N ASN A 393 17.11 -12.13 -14.81
CA ASN A 393 15.75 -12.45 -14.37
C ASN A 393 15.07 -11.20 -13.80
N PHE A 394 14.85 -10.20 -14.65
CA PHE A 394 14.11 -9.00 -14.28
C PHE A 394 12.60 -9.23 -14.48
N GLN A 395 11.82 -9.06 -13.42
CA GLN A 395 10.37 -9.15 -13.46
C GLN A 395 9.75 -7.83 -13.00
N PHE A 396 8.56 -7.52 -13.51
CA PHE A 396 7.75 -6.42 -13.03
C PHE A 396 6.31 -6.89 -12.80
N LYS A 397 5.60 -6.21 -11.90
CA LYS A 397 4.16 -6.38 -11.71
C LYS A 397 3.47 -5.03 -11.59
N PHE A 398 2.26 -4.99 -12.11
CA PHE A 398 1.32 -3.91 -11.91
C PHE A 398 0.31 -4.38 -10.86
N GLU A 399 0.30 -3.71 -9.72
CA GLU A 399 -0.54 -4.06 -8.58
C GLU A 399 -1.58 -2.96 -8.36
N PHE A 400 -2.85 -3.32 -8.53
CA PHE A 400 -3.99 -2.46 -8.31
C PHE A 400 -4.63 -2.80 -6.97
N GLN A 401 -4.86 -1.77 -6.16
CA GLN A 401 -5.56 -1.88 -4.89
C GLN A 401 -6.86 -1.10 -4.99
N SER A 402 -7.98 -1.81 -4.86
CA SER A 402 -9.31 -1.20 -4.90
C SER A 402 -9.61 -0.46 -3.61
N ASN A 403 -10.15 0.75 -3.69
CA ASN A 403 -10.80 1.47 -2.59
C ASN A 403 -12.24 1.81 -2.97
N GLY A 404 -12.88 0.97 -3.79
CA GLY A 404 -14.23 1.21 -4.30
C GLY A 404 -14.31 2.31 -5.35
N GLY A 405 -13.20 2.63 -6.02
CA GLY A 405 -13.12 3.59 -7.12
C GLY A 405 -13.69 3.04 -8.44
N ASN A 406 -12.94 3.19 -9.53
CA ASN A 406 -13.44 2.94 -10.88
C ASN A 406 -12.53 2.01 -11.68
N ASN A 407 -12.94 1.66 -12.90
CA ASN A 407 -12.15 0.83 -13.79
C ASN A 407 -10.80 1.48 -14.13
N ILE A 408 -9.77 0.66 -14.30
CA ILE A 408 -8.44 1.10 -14.74
C ILE A 408 -8.03 0.33 -16.00
N TYR A 409 -7.30 1.01 -16.89
CA TYR A 409 -6.79 0.47 -18.14
C TYR A 409 -5.28 0.71 -18.22
N ILE A 410 -4.53 -0.26 -18.75
CA ILE A 410 -3.09 -0.21 -18.96
C ILE A 410 -2.77 -0.71 -20.36
N ASP A 411 -1.84 -0.04 -21.01
CA ASP A 411 -1.44 -0.33 -22.39
C ASP A 411 0.02 0.10 -22.66
N ASP A 412 0.57 -0.28 -23.80
CA ASP A 412 1.89 0.11 -24.29
C ASP A 412 3.03 -0.06 -23.25
N ILE A 413 3.16 -1.26 -22.68
CA ILE A 413 4.24 -1.60 -21.75
C ILE A 413 5.53 -1.88 -22.53
N ASN A 414 6.56 -1.08 -22.28
CA ASN A 414 7.81 -1.13 -23.04
C ASN A 414 9.05 -1.12 -22.13
N ILE A 415 10.04 -1.95 -22.44
CA ILE A 415 11.40 -1.88 -21.86
C ILE A 415 12.37 -1.68 -23.02
N ASP A 416 12.95 -0.49 -23.16
CA ASP A 416 13.93 -0.21 -24.22
C ASP A 416 14.92 0.90 -23.82
N ASN A 417 16.06 0.94 -24.53
CA ASN A 417 17.12 1.97 -24.44
C ASN A 417 17.11 2.94 -25.64
N GLY A 418 16.00 3.01 -26.40
CA GLY A 418 15.93 3.74 -27.67
C GLY A 418 15.77 5.25 -27.52
N THR A 419 16.40 6.00 -28.43
CA THR A 419 16.28 7.46 -28.59
C THR A 419 14.90 7.83 -29.13
N TYR A 420 14.14 8.70 -28.45
CA TYR A 420 12.85 9.16 -28.97
C TYR A 420 12.70 10.67 -28.88
N THR A 421 12.56 11.29 -30.05
CA THR A 421 11.88 12.56 -30.26
C THR A 421 10.43 12.44 -29.77
N GLY A 422 10.06 13.22 -28.75
CA GLY A 422 8.65 13.45 -28.40
C GLY A 422 8.15 12.87 -27.07
N MET A 423 9.00 12.26 -26.25
CA MET A 423 8.68 12.19 -24.82
C MET A 423 9.23 13.47 -24.20
N ASN A 424 8.35 14.28 -23.61
CA ASN A 424 8.78 15.38 -22.75
C ASN A 424 9.78 14.84 -21.74
N GLU A 425 11.03 15.22 -21.94
CA GLU A 425 12.06 15.14 -20.91
C GLU A 425 11.49 15.83 -19.67
N PHE A 426 11.52 15.13 -18.54
CA PHE A 426 12.48 15.43 -17.48
C PHE A 426 12.12 14.55 -16.27
N SER A 427 12.99 13.58 -16.01
CA SER A 427 13.54 13.28 -14.68
C SER A 427 12.68 13.65 -13.45
N ARG A 428 11.51 13.02 -13.25
CA ARG A 428 10.70 13.23 -12.03
C ARG A 428 10.70 12.08 -11.03
N ASP A 429 11.12 10.88 -11.40
CA ASP A 429 10.97 9.74 -10.49
C ASP A 429 12.33 9.17 -10.09
N MET A 430 12.89 9.71 -9.01
CA MET A 430 13.60 8.95 -7.96
C MET A 430 14.04 9.78 -6.76
N ILE A 431 13.81 11.11 -6.75
CA ILE A 431 13.89 11.94 -5.56
C ILE A 431 12.73 12.94 -5.65
N ASP A 432 11.76 12.86 -4.74
CA ASP A 432 10.70 13.86 -4.60
C ASP A 432 11.30 15.15 -4.00
N MET A 433 12.15 15.82 -4.80
CA MET A 433 12.85 17.02 -4.39
C MET A 433 11.87 18.18 -4.44
N ASN A 434 11.41 18.65 -3.29
CA ASN A 434 10.55 19.81 -3.16
C ASN A 434 11.32 20.99 -2.55
N ILE A 435 10.99 22.22 -2.97
CA ILE A 435 11.50 23.44 -2.36
C ILE A 435 10.30 24.34 -2.14
N PHE A 436 9.95 24.58 -0.89
CA PHE A 436 8.77 25.35 -0.53
C PHE A 436 9.03 26.29 0.67
N PRO A 437 8.59 27.56 0.62
CA PRO A 437 7.96 28.24 -0.52
C PRO A 437 8.95 28.45 -1.69
N ASN A 438 8.44 28.53 -2.91
CA ASN A 438 9.22 28.93 -4.09
C ASN A 438 8.29 29.76 -5.01
N PRO A 439 8.52 31.08 -5.18
CA PRO A 439 9.71 31.85 -4.82
C PRO A 439 9.98 31.99 -3.31
N MET A 440 11.26 32.03 -2.94
CA MET A 440 11.76 32.19 -1.56
C MET A 440 11.85 33.66 -1.19
N ASN A 441 11.08 34.09 -0.19
CA ASN A 441 11.17 35.44 0.38
C ASN A 441 12.23 35.51 1.50
N ASN A 442 11.98 34.85 2.64
CA ASN A 442 12.91 34.83 3.78
C ASN A 442 13.62 33.49 3.94
N SER A 443 12.90 32.39 3.74
CA SER A 443 13.45 31.03 3.82
C SER A 443 12.61 30.05 3.00
N SER A 444 13.23 28.93 2.61
CA SER A 444 12.59 27.80 1.95
C SER A 444 13.10 26.49 2.53
N THR A 445 12.24 25.49 2.55
CA THR A 445 12.62 24.12 2.93
C THR A 445 12.83 23.30 1.67
N LEU A 446 14.05 22.77 1.51
CA LEU A 446 14.34 21.67 0.62
C LEU A 446 13.92 20.36 1.31
N SER A 447 13.07 19.56 0.68
CA SER A 447 12.78 18.18 1.11
C SER A 447 13.09 17.21 -0.01
N PHE A 448 13.64 16.03 0.31
CA PHE A 448 13.92 15.01 -0.69
C PHE A 448 14.01 13.61 -0.08
N ASN A 449 13.64 12.56 -0.83
CA ASN A 449 13.67 11.18 -0.35
C ASN A 449 14.85 10.40 -0.96
N LEU A 450 15.66 9.74 -0.11
CA LEU A 450 16.71 8.82 -0.53
C LEU A 450 16.20 7.36 -0.46
N PRO A 451 16.30 6.57 -1.54
CA PRO A 451 15.82 5.19 -1.56
C PRO A 451 16.72 4.21 -0.79
N GLU A 452 17.99 4.56 -0.59
CA GLU A 452 19.00 3.74 0.07
C GLU A 452 20.08 4.62 0.73
N ASP A 453 20.84 4.04 1.66
CA ASP A 453 21.96 4.72 2.34
C ASP A 453 23.07 5.02 1.34
N ASN A 454 23.45 6.30 1.18
CA ASN A 454 24.46 6.67 0.20
C ASN A 454 25.19 7.98 0.54
N PHE A 455 26.44 8.11 0.06
CA PHE A 455 27.24 9.32 0.25
C PHE A 455 26.67 10.42 -0.62
N THR A 456 26.20 11.49 0.02
CA THR A 456 25.37 12.52 -0.62
C THR A 456 25.96 13.92 -0.42
N THR A 457 26.13 14.64 -1.53
CA THR A 457 26.55 16.05 -1.59
C THR A 457 25.39 16.90 -2.07
N ILE A 458 25.10 18.00 -1.38
CA ILE A 458 24.04 18.94 -1.72
C ILE A 458 24.67 20.31 -1.95
N ASP A 459 24.73 20.74 -3.20
CA ASP A 459 25.35 21.99 -3.62
C ASP A 459 24.32 22.94 -4.22
N VAL A 460 24.49 24.26 -4.08
CA VAL A 460 23.66 25.27 -4.74
C VAL A 460 24.51 26.08 -5.71
N TYR A 461 23.96 26.38 -6.88
CA TYR A 461 24.59 27.08 -7.99
C TYR A 461 23.79 28.30 -8.42
N ASP A 462 24.48 29.34 -8.89
CA ASP A 462 23.84 30.46 -9.60
C ASP A 462 23.55 30.12 -11.08
N VAL A 463 22.88 31.03 -11.79
CA VAL A 463 22.56 30.86 -13.22
C VAL A 463 23.79 30.80 -14.15
N LEU A 464 24.95 31.23 -13.66
CA LEU A 464 26.22 31.17 -14.40
C LEU A 464 26.98 29.86 -14.12
N GLY A 465 26.44 28.99 -13.25
CA GLY A 465 27.05 27.73 -12.86
C GLY A 465 28.12 27.86 -11.78
N ASN A 466 28.26 29.01 -11.13
CA ASN A 466 29.15 29.15 -9.99
C ASN A 466 28.51 28.52 -8.76
N LYS A 467 29.28 27.75 -7.99
CA LYS A 467 28.81 27.19 -6.73
C LYS A 467 28.69 28.29 -5.67
N VAL A 468 27.48 28.46 -5.14
CA VAL A 468 27.12 29.44 -4.10
C VAL A 468 27.40 28.88 -2.71
N LEU A 469 26.92 27.67 -2.42
CA LEU A 469 27.12 27.01 -1.12
C LEU A 469 26.98 25.49 -1.22
N THR A 470 27.42 24.78 -0.18
CA THR A 470 27.21 23.34 0.02
C THR A 470 26.39 23.17 1.31
N LEU A 471 25.18 22.63 1.21
CA LEU A 471 24.28 22.41 2.36
C LEU A 471 24.67 21.18 3.17
N ASP A 472 25.14 20.12 2.50
CA ASP A 472 25.62 18.92 3.18
C ASP A 472 26.58 18.13 2.27
N ASN A 473 27.43 17.31 2.89
CA ASN A 473 28.36 16.44 2.20
C ASN A 473 28.79 15.27 3.09
N LYS A 474 27.92 14.27 3.24
CA LYS A 474 28.14 13.13 4.14
C LYS A 474 27.33 11.90 3.71
N LEU A 475 27.55 10.77 4.38
CA LEU A 475 26.68 9.60 4.26
C LEU A 475 25.29 9.94 4.83
N LEU A 476 24.25 9.81 4.01
CA LEU A 476 22.86 9.96 4.42
C LEU A 476 22.17 8.60 4.35
N ASN A 477 21.33 8.30 5.34
CA ASN A 477 20.53 7.08 5.36
C ASN A 477 19.34 7.19 4.40
N ALA A 478 18.75 6.06 4.02
CA ALA A 478 17.48 5.98 3.32
C ALA A 478 16.37 6.71 4.09
N GLY A 479 15.47 7.37 3.38
CA GLY A 479 14.34 8.12 3.95
C GLY A 479 14.31 9.59 3.51
N ILE A 480 13.36 10.34 4.09
CA ILE A 480 13.11 11.74 3.73
C ILE A 480 14.04 12.66 4.54
N HIS A 481 14.73 13.55 3.83
CA HIS A 481 15.65 14.55 4.37
C HIS A 481 15.10 15.95 4.15
N TYR A 482 15.40 16.84 5.10
CA TYR A 482 14.97 18.24 5.10
C TYR A 482 16.15 19.18 5.35
N TYR A 483 16.25 20.24 4.55
CA TYR A 483 17.26 21.29 4.70
C TYR A 483 16.61 22.67 4.59
N GLN A 484 16.98 23.57 5.50
CA GLN A 484 16.53 24.96 5.45
C GLN A 484 17.48 25.78 4.57
N LEU A 485 16.90 26.59 3.69
CA LEU A 485 17.55 27.62 2.91
C LEU A 485 17.18 28.98 3.51
N SER A 486 18.17 29.82 3.79
CA SER A 486 17.95 31.19 4.26
C SER A 486 18.20 32.18 3.15
N ARG A 487 17.42 33.26 3.07
CA ARG A 487 17.65 34.35 2.12
C ARG A 487 19.06 34.94 2.24
N ASN A 488 19.63 34.92 3.44
CA ASN A 488 20.97 35.42 3.73
C ASN A 488 22.09 34.58 3.10
N ASP A 489 21.78 33.36 2.65
CA ASP A 489 22.73 32.47 1.99
C ASP A 489 22.97 32.86 0.52
N PHE A 490 22.23 33.83 -0.01
CA PHE A 490 22.22 34.22 -1.41
C PHE A 490 22.57 35.70 -1.61
N ASN A 491 23.49 35.98 -2.54
CA ASN A 491 24.02 37.33 -2.75
C ASN A 491 23.04 38.27 -3.50
N ALA A 492 22.07 37.74 -4.24
CA ALA A 492 21.14 38.52 -5.04
C ALA A 492 19.81 37.80 -5.20
N SER A 493 18.78 38.55 -5.56
CA SER A 493 17.49 37.98 -5.98
C SER A 493 17.64 37.44 -7.40
N GLY A 494 17.07 36.27 -7.68
CA GLY A 494 17.22 35.60 -8.97
C GLY A 494 16.95 34.11 -8.92
N SER A 495 17.24 33.43 -10.03
CA SER A 495 17.15 31.96 -10.11
C SER A 495 18.42 31.31 -9.59
N TYR A 496 18.24 30.21 -8.85
CA TYR A 496 19.31 29.35 -8.37
C TYR A 496 18.98 27.88 -8.66
N PHE A 497 20.01 27.05 -8.68
CA PHE A 497 19.88 25.61 -8.92
C PHE A 497 20.47 24.85 -7.74
N ILE A 498 19.67 24.00 -7.11
CA ILE A 498 20.20 23.03 -6.16
C ILE A 498 20.57 21.74 -6.88
N ARG A 499 21.71 21.15 -6.55
CA ARG A 499 22.19 19.89 -7.07
C ARG A 499 22.45 18.91 -5.94
N ILE A 500 21.75 17.78 -5.93
CA ILE A 500 22.00 16.66 -5.02
C ILE A 500 22.73 15.57 -5.78
N THR A 501 23.93 15.21 -5.34
CA THR A 501 24.71 14.10 -5.91
C THR A 501 24.81 13.00 -4.86
N SER A 502 24.31 11.80 -5.17
CA SER A 502 24.26 10.67 -4.24
C SER A 502 24.68 9.39 -4.98
N GLY A 503 25.84 8.83 -4.61
CA GLY A 503 26.48 7.76 -5.39
C GLY A 503 26.78 8.20 -6.83
N GLU A 504 26.23 7.49 -7.82
CA GLU A 504 26.35 7.85 -9.25
C GLU A 504 25.23 8.79 -9.75
N PHE A 505 24.27 9.13 -8.91
CA PHE A 505 23.13 9.94 -9.30
C PHE A 505 23.40 11.43 -9.02
N SER A 506 22.95 12.31 -9.93
CA SER A 506 22.95 13.75 -9.72
C SER A 506 21.61 14.35 -10.16
N PHE A 507 20.97 15.09 -9.27
CA PHE A 507 19.65 15.69 -9.45
C PHE A 507 19.77 17.20 -9.34
N VAL A 508 19.11 17.95 -10.23
CA VAL A 508 19.13 19.41 -10.22
C VAL A 508 17.71 19.95 -10.19
N LYS A 509 17.42 20.92 -9.30
CA LYS A 509 16.15 21.64 -9.27
C LYS A 509 16.37 23.14 -9.22
N GLN A 510 15.62 23.86 -10.05
CA GLN A 510 15.59 25.32 -10.04
C GLN A 510 14.65 25.85 -8.95
N PHE A 511 15.04 26.92 -8.28
CA PHE A 511 14.19 27.71 -7.41
C PHE A 511 14.50 29.21 -7.54
N MET A 512 13.57 30.04 -7.12
CA MET A 512 13.64 31.50 -7.18
C MET A 512 13.88 32.07 -5.79
N VAL A 513 14.71 33.11 -5.71
CA VAL A 513 14.98 33.88 -4.50
C VAL A 513 14.57 35.32 -4.78
N GLU A 514 13.65 35.87 -3.98
CA GLU A 514 13.14 37.24 -4.11
C GLU A 514 13.95 38.28 -3.34
#